data_AF-A0A919F029-F1
#
_entry.id   AF-A0A919F029-F1
#
_cell.length_a   1.000
_cell.length_b   1.000
_cell.length_c   1.000
_cell.angle_alpha   90.00
_cell.angle_beta   90.00
_cell.angle_gamma   90.00
#
_symmetry.space_group_name_H-M   'P 1'
#
loop_
_entity.id
_entity.type
_entity.pdbx_description
1 polymer ?
#
loop_
_entity_poly.entity_id
_entity_poly.type
_entity_poly.pdbx_seq_one_letter_code
_entity_poly.pdbx_strand_id
1 'polypeptide(L)' 'MTVPATETLPLSAECALAAQPDYTDLHRECRQTENIPLPHAHGIWLVRRCGCPHHTYNCKRPAPAGTTGAAPPCSR' A
#
# COMPACT_ATOMS: atom_id res chain seq x y z
N MET A 1 -7.87 -7.02 26.55
CA MET A 1 -8.37 -6.21 25.43
C MET A 1 -7.39 -6.41 24.27
N THR A 2 -7.72 -7.23 23.27
CA THR A 2 -6.86 -7.47 22.09
C THR A 2 -7.58 -6.92 20.88
N VAL A 3 -7.05 -5.86 20.28
CA VAL A 3 -7.53 -5.34 18.99
C VAL A 3 -6.87 -6.19 17.91
N PRO A 4 -7.61 -6.79 16.97
CA PRO A 4 -6.98 -7.37 15.80
C PRO A 4 -6.28 -6.23 15.06
N ALA A 5 -4.94 -6.25 15.08
CA ALA A 5 -4.18 -5.47 14.12
C ALA A 5 -4.53 -6.08 12.76
N THR A 6 -5.51 -5.50 12.08
CA THR A 6 -5.63 -5.70 10.64
C THR A 6 -4.25 -5.37 10.10
N GLU A 7 -3.55 -6.37 9.59
CA GLU A 7 -2.31 -6.26 8.83
C GLU A 7 -2.63 -5.50 7.54
N THR A 8 -3.01 -4.24 7.71
CA THR A 8 -3.20 -3.29 6.62
C THR A 8 -1.81 -3.04 6.12
N LEU A 9 -1.56 -3.56 4.92
CA LEU A 9 -0.33 -3.31 4.19
C LEU A 9 -0.03 -1.82 4.27
N PRO A 10 1.23 -1.40 4.53
CA PRO A 10 1.56 0.01 4.68
C PRO A 10 1.21 0.74 3.38
N LEU A 11 0.11 1.50 3.38
CA LEU A 11 -0.29 2.32 2.25
C LEU A 11 0.41 3.67 2.38
N SER A 12 0.86 4.23 1.25
CA SER A 12 1.28 5.63 1.25
C SER A 12 0.07 6.54 1.46
N ALA A 13 0.32 7.78 1.86
CA ALA A 13 -0.75 8.76 2.04
C ALA A 13 -1.56 8.96 0.74
N GLU A 14 -0.89 9.00 -0.41
CA GLU A 14 -1.54 9.10 -1.72
C GLU A 14 -2.46 7.89 -1.99
N CYS A 15 -1.97 6.67 -1.78
CA CYS A 15 -2.75 5.45 -2.02
C CYS A 15 -3.84 5.20 -0.96
N ALA A 16 -3.69 5.73 0.26
CA ALA A 16 -4.72 5.68 1.28
C ALA A 16 -5.91 6.60 0.90
N LEU A 17 -5.61 7.78 0.36
CA LEU A 17 -6.63 8.69 -0.17
C LEU A 17 -7.26 8.14 -1.46
N ALA A 18 -6.44 7.60 -2.37
CA ALA A 18 -6.91 7.04 -3.63
C ALA A 18 -7.81 5.80 -3.50
N ALA A 19 -7.87 5.20 -2.31
CA ALA A 19 -8.86 4.17 -2.00
C ALA A 19 -10.30 4.72 -2.03
N GLN A 20 -10.47 6.05 -1.90
CA GLN A 20 -11.74 6.73 -2.08
C GLN A 20 -11.96 7.03 -3.58
N PRO A 21 -13.18 6.80 -4.10
CA PRO A 21 -13.46 6.90 -5.54
C PRO A 21 -13.19 8.29 -6.12
N ASP A 22 -13.44 9.35 -5.35
CA ASP A 22 -13.20 10.74 -5.75
C ASP A 22 -11.71 11.11 -5.88
N TYR A 23 -10.80 10.26 -5.36
CA TYR A 23 -9.37 10.53 -5.29
C TYR A 23 -8.52 9.52 -6.07
N THR A 24 -9.15 8.74 -6.95
CA THR A 24 -8.50 7.63 -7.68
C THR A 24 -7.23 8.06 -8.44
N ASP A 25 -7.18 9.30 -8.93
CA ASP A 25 -6.01 9.85 -9.64
C ASP A 25 -4.73 9.91 -8.79
N LEU A 26 -4.86 10.03 -7.46
CA LEU A 26 -3.73 10.05 -6.53
C LEU A 26 -2.92 8.75 -6.55
N HIS A 27 -3.47 7.64 -7.07
CA HIS A 27 -2.70 6.42 -7.30
C HIS A 27 -1.49 6.64 -8.23
N ARG A 28 -1.59 7.57 -9.17
CA ARG A 28 -0.51 7.90 -10.12
C ARG A 28 0.57 8.79 -9.49
N GLU A 29 0.23 9.46 -8.40
CA GLU A 29 1.11 10.36 -7.68
C GLU A 29 1.93 9.65 -6.60
N CYS A 30 1.62 8.37 -6.31
CA CYS A 30 2.33 7.59 -5.31
C CYS A 30 3.83 7.44 -5.65
N ARG A 31 4.70 8.10 -4.86
CA ARG A 31 6.17 8.02 -5.00
C ARG A 31 6.83 7.06 -4.02
N GLN A 32 6.08 6.47 -3.09
CA GLN A 32 6.61 5.51 -2.11
C GLN A 32 6.78 4.11 -2.70
N THR A 33 7.61 3.96 -3.75
CA THR A 33 7.82 2.68 -4.45
C THR A 33 8.95 1.84 -3.86
N GLU A 34 9.83 2.45 -3.08
CA GLU A 34 11.00 1.81 -2.47
C GLU A 34 10.99 1.96 -0.94
N ASN A 35 11.73 1.07 -0.26
CA ASN A 35 11.92 1.21 1.17
C ASN A 35 13.11 2.13 1.43
N ILE A 36 12.89 3.20 2.18
CA ILE A 36 13.96 4.12 2.57
C ILE A 36 14.51 3.63 3.90
N PRO A 37 15.80 3.22 3.97
CA PRO A 37 16.42 2.80 5.22
C PRO A 37 16.54 3.99 6.17
N LEU A 38 16.40 3.72 7.47
CA LEU A 38 16.67 4.73 8.49
C LEU A 38 18.20 4.89 8.63
N PRO A 39 18.77 6.10 8.47
CA PRO A 39 20.18 6.33 8.69
C PRO A 39 20.61 5.86 10.09
N HIS A 40 21.78 5.20 10.17
CA HIS A 40 22.35 4.67 11.42
C HIS A 40 21.56 3.52 12.10
N ALA A 41 20.52 2.98 11.45
CA ALA A 41 19.82 1.80 11.93
C ALA A 41 19.92 0.66 10.91
N HIS A 42 20.18 -0.56 11.42
CA HIS A 42 20.21 -1.76 10.59
C HIS A 42 18.85 -2.47 10.65
N GLY A 43 18.30 -2.81 9.48
CA GLY A 43 17.06 -3.59 9.36
C GLY A 43 15.76 -2.81 9.64
N ILE A 44 15.85 -1.50 9.89
CA ILE A 44 14.67 -0.62 10.11
C ILE A 44 14.51 0.31 8.90
N TRP A 45 13.26 0.43 8.44
CA TRP A 45 12.88 1.30 7.33
C TRP A 45 12.23 2.58 7.88
N LEU A 46 12.78 3.74 7.55
CA LEU A 46 12.19 5.05 7.86
C LEU A 46 10.87 5.23 7.12
N VAL A 47 10.85 4.83 5.85
CA VAL A 47 9.64 4.80 5.03
C VAL A 47 9.54 3.42 4.40
N ARG A 48 8.42 2.74 4.61
CA ARG A 48 8.13 1.47 3.92
C ARG A 48 7.57 1.76 2.54
N ARG A 49 7.89 0.90 1.58
CA ARG A 49 7.25 0.89 0.27
C ARG A 49 5.74 0.73 0.42
N CYS A 50 5.00 1.41 -0.44
CA CYS A 50 3.56 1.31 -0.52
C CYS A 50 3.15 -0.12 -0.84
N GLY A 51 2.24 -0.69 -0.06
CA GLY A 51 1.71 -2.04 -0.18
C GLY A 51 0.48 -2.16 -1.07
N CYS A 52 0.05 -1.06 -1.72
CA CYS A 52 -1.15 -1.00 -2.55
C CYS A 52 -1.05 -1.94 -3.78
N PRO A 53 -2.10 -2.73 -4.10
CA PRO A 53 -2.12 -3.66 -5.24
C PRO A 53 -2.10 -2.98 -6.61
N HIS A 54 -2.39 -1.67 -6.70
CA HIS A 54 -2.23 -0.88 -7.92
C HIS A 54 -0.79 -0.90 -8.44
N HIS A 55 0.20 -1.11 -7.56
CA HIS A 55 1.58 -1.25 -7.96
C HIS A 55 1.90 -2.65 -8.48
N THR A 56 2.60 -2.72 -9.61
CA THR A 56 3.02 -3.98 -10.27
C THR A 56 3.87 -4.90 -9.38
N TYR A 57 4.58 -4.37 -8.40
CA TYR A 57 5.35 -5.19 -7.45
C TYR A 57 4.51 -5.82 -6.34
N ASN A 58 3.29 -5.32 -6.09
CA ASN A 58 2.34 -5.88 -5.12
C ASN A 58 1.23 -6.69 -5.78
N CYS A 59 1.06 -6.61 -7.10
CA CYS A 59 -0.04 -7.23 -7.84
C CYS A 59 -0.08 -8.78 -7.75
N LYS A 60 1.02 -9.41 -7.28
CA LYS A 60 1.13 -10.86 -7.07
C LYS A 60 0.74 -11.29 -5.64
N ARG A 61 0.53 -10.33 -4.73
CA ARG A 61 0.13 -10.62 -3.35
C ARG A 61 -1.39 -10.57 -3.27
N PRO A 62 -2.07 -11.68 -2.92
CA PRO A 62 -3.51 -11.62 -2.69
C PRO A 62 -3.78 -10.61 -1.56
N ALA A 63 -4.72 -9.70 -1.79
CA ALA A 63 -5.17 -8.75 -0.77
C ALA A 63 -5.70 -9.52 0.47
N PRO A 64 -5.55 -8.99 1.70
CA PRO A 64 -6.17 -9.62 2.86
C PRO A 64 -7.69 -9.63 2.67
N ALA A 65 -8.26 -10.84 2.67
CA ALA A 65 -9.69 -11.09 2.50
C ALA A 65 -10.49 -10.33 3.56
N GLY A 66 -11.07 -9.18 3.18
CA GLY A 66 -11.82 -8.34 4.11
C GLY A 66 -12.48 -7.12 3.48
N THR A 67 -12.03 -6.67 2.30
CA THR A 67 -12.66 -5.56 1.59
C THR A 67 -13.50 -6.08 0.43
N THR A 68 -14.82 -6.13 0.63
CA THR A 68 -15.81 -6.24 -0.44
C THR A 68 -15.76 -4.96 -1.28
N GLY A 69 -14.82 -4.93 -2.22
CA GLY A 69 -14.65 -3.87 -3.19
C GLY A 69 -13.71 -4.42 -4.24
N ALA A 70 -14.26 -4.74 -5.41
CA ALA A 70 -13.56 -5.39 -6.51
C ALA A 70 -12.19 -4.72 -6.75
N ALA A 71 -11.10 -5.46 -6.53
CA ALA A 71 -9.77 -5.01 -6.86
C ALA A 71 -9.70 -4.80 -8.39
N PRO A 72 -9.18 -3.65 -8.88
CA PRO A 72 -9.06 -3.43 -10.31
C PRO A 72 -8.16 -4.50 -10.94
N PRO A 73 -8.51 -5.04 -12.12
CA PRO A 73 -7.71 -6.05 -12.78
C PRO A 73 -6.34 -5.48 -13.11
N CYS A 74 -5.31 -6.27 -12.82
CA CYS A 74 -3.94 -5.98 -13.18
C CYS A 74 -3.86 -5.74 -14.69
N SER A 75 -3.67 -4.48 -15.08
CA SER A 75 -3.43 -4.12 -16.48
C SER A 75 -1.97 -4.47 -16.78
N ARG A 76 -1.78 -5.43 -17.69
CA ARG A 76 -0.49 -6.02 -18.06
C ARG A 76 0.38 -5.05 -18.87
#